data_AF-A0A928RQN6-F1
#
_entry.id   AF-A0A928RQN6-F1
#
_cell.length_a   1.000
_cell.length_b   1.000
_cell.length_c   1.000
_cell.angle_alpha   90.00
_cell.angle_beta   90.00
_cell.angle_gamma   90.00
#
_symmetry.space_group_name_H-M   'P 1'
#
loop_
_entity.id
_entity.type
_entity.pdbx_description
1 polymer ?
#
loop_
_entity_poly.entity_id
_entity_poly.type
_entity_poly.pdbx_seq_one_letter_code
_entity_poly.pdbx_strand_id
1 'polypeptide(L)' 'MDFKAQQDKFDKIKWYDSILAGCDRCGTYEFCIHCDKDEPYPCAQAASRLKKSFVRVAVIHRHA' A
#
# COMPACT_ATOMS: atom_id res chain seq x y z
N MET A 1 8.58 10.76 5.92
CA MET A 1 7.45 10.18 5.15
C MET A 1 6.19 10.64 5.83
N ASP A 2 5.30 11.33 5.13
CA ASP A 2 4.00 11.71 5.68
C ASP A 2 2.97 10.63 5.34
N PHE A 3 2.62 9.81 6.33
CA PHE A 3 1.63 8.74 6.17
C PHE A 3 0.23 9.27 5.94
N LYS A 4 -0.09 10.47 6.43
CA LYS A 4 -1.40 11.08 6.23
C LYS A 4 -1.61 11.44 4.76
N ALA A 5 -0.70 12.22 4.17
CA ALA A 5 -0.80 12.58 2.76
C ALA A 5 -0.80 11.35 1.84
N GLN A 6 -0.06 10.30 2.21
CA GLN A 6 -0.03 9.06 1.45
C GLN A 6 -1.34 8.27 1.57
N GLN A 7 -1.96 8.21 2.75
CA GLN A 7 -3.28 7.61 2.97
C GLN A 7 -4.34 8.37 2.19
N ASP A 8 -4.36 9.71 2.27
CA ASP A 8 -5.28 10.59 1.55
C ASP A 8 -5.21 10.36 0.02
N LYS A 9 -4.01 10.06 -0.51
CA LYS A 9 -3.83 9.69 -1.92
C LYS A 9 -4.41 8.31 -2.23
N PHE A 10 -4.16 7.31 -1.39
CA PHE A 10 -4.69 5.97 -1.58
C PHE A 10 -6.21 5.93 -1.50
N ASP A 11 -6.82 6.68 -0.58
CA ASP A 11 -8.26 6.71 -0.41
C ASP A 11 -8.95 7.29 -1.65
N LYS A 12 -8.40 8.33 -2.27
CA LYS A 12 -8.90 8.88 -3.54
C LYS A 12 -8.81 7.88 -4.69
N ILE A 13 -7.67 7.18 -4.82
CA ILE A 13 -7.47 6.17 -5.87
C ILE A 13 -8.46 5.02 -5.67
N LYS A 14 -8.53 4.46 -4.45
CA LYS A 14 -9.43 3.35 -4.12
C LYS A 14 -10.89 3.70 -4.35
N TRP A 15 -11.28 4.92 -3.99
CA TRP A 15 -12.62 5.43 -4.24
C TRP A 15 -12.94 5.47 -5.73
N TYR A 16 -12.05 6.08 -6.53
CA TYR A 16 -12.23 6.18 -7.97
C TYR A 16 -12.26 4.82 -8.65
N ASP A 17 -11.34 3.92 -8.29
CA ASP A 17 -11.29 2.56 -8.82
C ASP A 17 -12.56 1.77 -8.48
N SER A 18 -13.11 1.96 -7.27
CA SER A 18 -14.34 1.30 -6.85
C SER A 18 -15.56 1.81 -7.63
N ILE A 19 -15.61 3.12 -7.94
CA ILE A 19 -16.64 3.69 -8.80
C ILE A 19 -16.55 3.11 -10.22
N LEU A 20 -15.35 3.08 -10.80
CA LEU A 20 -15.15 2.56 -12.15
C LEU A 20 -15.47 1.06 -12.26
N ALA A 21 -15.12 0.28 -11.23
CA ALA A 21 -15.36 -1.16 -11.20
C ALA A 21 -16.81 -1.52 -10.80
N GLY A 22 -17.55 -0.58 -10.19
CA GLY A 22 -18.87 -0.83 -9.62
C GLY A 22 -18.85 -1.73 -8.37
N CYS A 23 -17.70 -1.92 -7.73
CA CYS A 23 -17.54 -2.77 -6.55
C CYS A 23 -16.40 -2.28 -5.64
N ASP A 24 -16.41 -2.68 -4.36
CA ASP A 24 -15.32 -2.34 -3.42
C ASP A 24 -14.01 -3.01 -3.85
N ARG A 25 -12.97 -2.18 -4.02
CA ARG A 25 -11.61 -2.61 -4.37
C ARG A 25 -10.69 -2.73 -3.15
N CYS A 26 -11.17 -2.40 -1.95
CA CYS A 26 -10.37 -2.60 -0.76
C CYS A 26 -10.00 -4.09 -0.61
N GLY A 27 -8.71 -4.37 -0.41
CA GLY A 27 -8.18 -5.73 -0.33
C GLY A 27 -7.61 -6.28 -1.63
N THR A 28 -7.79 -5.61 -2.78
CA THR A 28 -7.30 -6.11 -4.07
C THR A 28 -5.91 -5.59 -4.47
N TYR A 29 -5.32 -4.69 -3.70
CA TYR A 29 -4.01 -4.09 -4.00
C TYR A 29 -2.88 -4.93 -3.40
N GLU A 30 -1.70 -4.96 -4.02
CA GLU A 30 -0.55 -5.75 -3.53
C GLU A 30 -0.18 -5.41 -2.08
N PHE A 31 -0.26 -4.12 -1.71
CA PHE A 31 0.04 -3.71 -0.33
C PHE A 31 -1.03 -4.17 0.67
N CYS A 32 -2.23 -4.57 0.24
CA CYS A 32 -3.28 -5.02 1.16
C CYS A 32 -2.89 -6.27 1.96
N ILE A 33 -1.95 -7.09 1.46
CA ILE A 33 -1.41 -8.24 2.19
C ILE A 33 -0.68 -7.84 3.49
N HIS A 34 -0.21 -6.60 3.58
CA HIS A 34 0.49 -6.05 4.73
C HIS A 34 -0.34 -5.00 5.49
N CYS A 35 -1.63 -4.92 5.21
CA CYS A 35 -2.54 -3.96 5.82
C CYS A 35 -3.02 -4.48 7.18
N ASP A 36 -2.75 -3.69 8.22
CA ASP A 36 -3.35 -3.85 9.55
C ASP A 36 -4.41 -2.75 9.70
N LYS A 37 -5.67 -3.09 10.01
CA LYS A 37 -6.75 -2.09 10.10
C LYS A 37 -6.79 -1.38 11.44
N ASP A 38 -6.07 -1.89 12.44
CA ASP A 38 -6.06 -1.35 13.79
C ASP A 38 -4.97 -0.26 13.95
N GLU A 39 -4.12 -0.06 12.93
CA GLU A 39 -3.10 0.99 12.94
C GLU A 39 -3.53 2.28 12.22
N PRO A 40 -3.02 3.45 12.65
CA PRO A 40 -3.23 4.70 11.91
C PRO A 40 -2.69 4.61 10.49
N TYR A 41 -3.42 5.15 9.51
CA TYR A 41 -3.02 5.19 8.09
C TYR A 41 -2.66 3.80 7.52
N PRO A 42 -3.57 2.82 7.62
CA PRO A 42 -3.27 1.41 7.45
C PRO A 42 -2.75 1.07 6.04
N CYS A 43 -3.30 1.69 5.00
CA CYS A 43 -2.87 1.45 3.62
C CYS A 43 -1.51 2.11 3.33
N ALA A 44 -1.27 3.30 3.88
CA ALA A 44 0.01 3.98 3.74
C ALA A 44 1.15 3.22 4.43
N GLN A 45 0.88 2.70 5.63
CA GLN A 45 1.83 1.87 6.36
C GLN A 45 2.09 0.55 5.63
N ALA A 46 1.05 -0.12 5.14
CA ALA A 46 1.18 -1.34 4.35
C ALA A 46 2.03 -1.15 3.09
N ALA A 47 1.81 -0.06 2.35
CA ALA A 47 2.62 0.29 1.19
C ALA A 47 4.10 0.57 1.55
N SER A 48 4.36 1.15 2.72
CA SER A 48 5.72 1.34 3.23
C SER A 48 6.39 0.01 3.57
N ARG A 49 5.66 -0.94 4.18
CA ARG A 49 6.12 -2.31 4.46
C ARG A 49 6.49 -3.05 3.17
N LEU A 50 5.63 -2.96 2.15
CA LEU A 50 5.88 -3.56 0.83
C LEU A 50 7.11 -2.93 0.15
N LYS A 51 7.25 -1.59 0.16
CA LYS A 51 8.46 -0.96 -0.41
C LYS A 51 9.75 -1.42 0.28
N LYS A 52 9.71 -1.60 1.61
CA LYS A 52 10.86 -2.11 2.38
C LYS A 52 11.21 -3.56 2.01
N SER A 53 10.23 -4.41 1.69
CA SER A 53 10.51 -5.79 1.25
C SER A 53 11.21 -5.81 -0.11
N PHE A 54 10.81 -4.95 -1.06
CA PHE A 54 11.50 -4.81 -2.35
C PHE A 54 12.95 -4.28 -2.21
N VAL A 55 13.18 -3.27 -1.37
CA VAL A 55 14.54 -2.76 -1.14
C VAL A 55 15.44 -3.83 -0.51
N ARG A 56 14.91 -4.64 0.42
CA ARG A 56 15.67 -5.74 1.02
C ARG A 56 16.08 -6.79 0.00
N VAL A 57 15.22 -7.14 -0.95
CA VAL A 57 15.57 -8.08 -2.03
C VAL A 57 16.63 -7.49 -2.97
N ALA A 58 16.52 -6.21 -3.34
CA ALA A 58 17.47 -5.57 -4.25
C ALA A 58 18.91 -5.47 -3.68
N VAL A 59 19.07 -5.36 -2.36
CA VAL A 59 20.41 -5.32 -1.72
C VAL A 59 21.12 -6.68 -1.78
N ILE A 60 20.38 -7.79 -1.83
CA ILE A 60 20.96 -9.15 -1.84
C ILE A 60 21.51 -9.50 -3.24
N HIS A 61 21.09 -8.82 -4.31
CA HIS A 61 21.44 -9.17 -5.69
C HIS A 61 22.68 -8.46 -6.27
N ARG A 62 23.55 -7.88 -5.43
CA ARG A 62 24.79 -7.18 -5.87
C ARG A 62 26.10 -7.92 -5.62
N HIS A 63 26.06 -9.17 -5.16
CA HIS A 63 27.26 -10.02 -5.08
C HIS A 63 26.89 -11.47 -5.45
N ALA A 64 27.00 -11.79 -6.73
CA ALA A 64 27.21 -13.14 -7.24
C ALA A 64 28.09 -13.03 -8.49
#